data_AF-A0A945FZA3-F1
#
_entry.id   AF-A0A945FZA3-F1
#
_cell.length_a   1.000
_cell.length_b   1.000
_cell.length_c   1.000
_cell.angle_alpha   90.00
_cell.angle_beta   90.00
_cell.angle_gamma   90.00
#
_symmetry.space_group_name_H-M   'P 1'
#
loop_
_entity.id
_entity.type
_entity.pdbx_description
1 polymer ?
#
loop_
_entity_poly.entity_id
_entity_poly.type
_entity_poly.pdbx_seq_one_letter_code
_entity_poly.pdbx_strand_id
1 'polypeptide(L)'
;MNKLNSIKYPLLFWYDLNKRDLPWRSHIDEQYLDPYKVLVSEVMLQQTTVSVATKYFKNFIERWPNIELLATASEDEIITAWAGLGYYARARNLLKCAKIIVSDFQGIFPQDINLLKKLPGIGDYTSAAIMSIAFNQQSNAVDVNIERVISRLFALKSNNLLHNKKKIRDIVSQLTLGNRPGDVLQGLMDIGSLICSAKQYKCDICPLKTECIALGEDIVSQIPRKGRKITRGKKIGTLYLITREDGAYLLRKRPSKGLLGGTIEFPGTDWDDDEVIKNSYVQLDNIHCKELGIIKHAFSHFNLTVSVVGKIKFENKKDFMVPLNLDNCFWALPEEFCKYGFSSLMKKVIQFT
;
A
#
# COMPACT_ATOMS: atom_id res chain seq x y z
N MET A 1 25.30 14.64 -28.75
CA MET A 1 24.85 13.50 -27.92
C MET A 1 23.35 13.30 -28.11
N ASN A 2 22.85 12.07 -28.17
CA ASN A 2 21.41 11.79 -28.14
C ASN A 2 20.80 12.41 -26.86
N LYS A 3 19.68 13.12 -26.95
CA LYS A 3 18.98 13.75 -25.81
C LYS A 3 18.73 12.79 -24.65
N LEU A 4 18.53 11.50 -24.95
CA LEU A 4 18.35 10.50 -23.90
C LEU A 4 19.65 10.21 -23.13
N ASN A 5 20.81 10.30 -23.76
CA ASN A 5 22.09 10.14 -23.08
C ASN A 5 22.40 11.36 -22.20
N SER A 6 22.04 12.57 -22.62
CA SER A 6 22.19 13.77 -21.79
C SER A 6 21.22 13.80 -20.59
N ILE A 7 20.19 12.95 -20.58
CA ILE A 7 19.37 12.68 -19.39
C ILE A 7 19.96 11.52 -18.57
N LYS A 8 20.29 10.40 -19.22
CA LYS A 8 20.70 9.15 -18.56
C LYS A 8 21.99 9.31 -17.76
N TYR A 9 23.01 9.97 -18.30
CA TYR A 9 24.30 10.06 -17.60
C TYR A 9 24.25 10.96 -16.36
N PRO A 10 23.69 12.19 -16.40
CA PRO A 10 23.52 13.00 -15.18
C PRO A 10 22.62 12.34 -14.14
N LEU A 11 21.60 11.60 -14.57
CA LEU A 11 20.74 10.80 -13.69
C LEU A 11 21.55 9.75 -12.92
N LEU A 12 22.33 8.93 -13.63
CA LEU A 12 23.13 7.86 -13.01
C LEU A 12 24.22 8.42 -12.12
N PHE A 13 24.91 9.47 -12.56
CA PHE A 13 25.91 10.16 -11.74
C PHE A 13 25.32 10.71 -10.45
N TRP A 14 24.15 11.37 -10.53
CA TRP A 14 23.45 11.84 -9.34
C TRP A 14 23.02 10.67 -8.43
N TYR A 15 22.51 9.58 -9.02
CA TYR A 15 22.09 8.40 -8.26
C TYR A 15 23.25 7.75 -7.52
N ASP A 16 24.43 7.63 -8.12
CA ASP A 16 25.61 7.06 -7.46
C ASP A 16 26.01 7.84 -6.20
N LEU A 17 25.85 9.17 -6.23
CA LEU A 17 26.22 10.05 -5.12
C LEU A 17 25.09 10.26 -4.10
N ASN A 18 23.82 10.10 -4.50
CA ASN A 18 22.67 10.56 -3.72
C ASN A 18 21.58 9.50 -3.52
N LYS A 19 21.75 8.28 -4.03
CA LYS A 19 20.73 7.22 -3.87
C LYS A 19 20.42 7.04 -2.40
N ARG A 20 19.14 6.89 -2.11
CA ARG A 20 18.67 6.64 -0.75
C ARG A 20 19.13 5.27 -0.28
N ASP A 21 19.59 5.20 0.96
CA ASP A 21 19.78 3.95 1.68
C ASP A 21 18.41 3.41 2.09
N LEU A 22 17.96 2.37 1.39
CA LEU A 22 16.65 1.74 1.58
C LEU A 22 16.86 0.24 1.78
N PRO A 23 16.18 -0.39 2.77
CA PRO A 23 16.48 -1.77 3.16
C PRO A 23 16.21 -2.81 2.06
N TRP A 24 15.33 -2.50 1.10
CA TRP A 24 15.06 -3.35 -0.05
C TRP A 24 16.04 -3.18 -1.23
N ARG A 25 16.92 -2.19 -1.19
CA ARG A 25 18.06 -2.07 -2.14
C ARG A 25 19.21 -2.98 -1.71
N SER A 26 18.87 -4.21 -1.31
CA SER A 26 19.80 -5.22 -0.84
C SER A 26 20.34 -5.99 -2.04
N HIS A 27 21.66 -5.99 -2.19
CA HIS A 27 22.37 -6.75 -3.20
C HIS A 27 22.53 -8.22 -2.77
N ILE A 28 22.38 -9.14 -3.72
CA ILE A 28 22.81 -10.54 -3.58
C ILE A 28 24.23 -10.74 -4.13
N ASP A 29 24.61 -9.93 -5.10
CA ASP A 29 25.96 -9.80 -5.65
C ASP A 29 26.18 -8.38 -6.23
N GLU A 30 27.32 -8.15 -6.87
CA GLU A 30 27.67 -6.84 -7.46
C GLU A 30 26.66 -6.36 -8.52
N GLN A 31 25.96 -7.28 -9.17
CA GLN A 31 25.06 -6.99 -10.29
C GLN A 31 23.60 -6.94 -9.85
N TYR A 32 23.14 -7.89 -9.03
CA TYR A 32 21.73 -8.15 -8.81
C TYR A 32 21.25 -7.77 -7.40
N LEU A 33 20.03 -7.23 -7.36
CA LEU A 33 19.29 -7.06 -6.12
C LEU A 33 18.47 -8.31 -5.83
N ASP A 34 18.25 -8.57 -4.55
CA ASP A 34 17.42 -9.67 -4.10
C ASP A 34 15.97 -9.55 -4.63
N PRO A 35 15.52 -10.44 -5.54
CA PRO A 35 14.18 -10.36 -6.13
C PRO A 35 13.06 -10.54 -5.12
N TYR A 36 13.30 -11.28 -4.02
CA TYR A 36 12.34 -11.42 -2.93
C TYR A 36 12.11 -10.08 -2.24
N LYS A 37 13.19 -9.39 -1.86
CA LYS A 37 13.11 -8.08 -1.22
C LYS A 37 12.52 -7.02 -2.15
N VAL A 38 12.86 -7.03 -3.44
CA VAL A 38 12.25 -6.16 -4.45
C VAL A 38 10.75 -6.41 -4.57
N LEU A 39 10.31 -7.67 -4.66
CA LEU A 39 8.89 -8.03 -4.69
C LEU A 39 8.15 -7.49 -3.46
N VAL A 40 8.67 -7.76 -2.26
CA VAL A 40 8.04 -7.33 -1.00
C VAL A 40 7.94 -5.81 -0.95
N SER A 41 9.02 -5.08 -1.30
CA SER A 41 8.99 -3.62 -1.29
C SER A 41 8.03 -3.03 -2.32
N GLU A 42 8.03 -3.54 -3.55
CA GLU A 42 7.13 -3.03 -4.59
C GLU A 42 5.67 -3.25 -4.20
N VAL A 43 5.34 -4.40 -3.62
CA VAL A 43 3.98 -4.66 -3.11
C VAL A 43 3.65 -3.73 -1.94
N MET A 44 4.56 -3.52 -0.99
CA MET A 44 4.33 -2.61 0.14
C MET A 44 4.17 -1.16 -0.30
N LEU A 45 4.95 -0.69 -1.28
CA LEU A 45 4.96 0.69 -1.77
C LEU A 45 3.74 1.06 -2.61
N GLN A 46 2.94 0.08 -3.04
CA GLN A 46 1.63 0.35 -3.66
C GLN A 46 0.75 1.19 -2.73
N GLN A 47 0.51 2.45 -3.11
CA GLN A 47 -0.30 3.40 -2.34
C GLN A 47 0.15 3.61 -0.87
N THR A 48 1.44 3.40 -0.59
CA THR A 48 2.02 3.58 0.74
C THR A 48 3.27 4.45 0.63
N THR A 49 3.50 5.33 1.60
CA THR A 49 4.71 6.17 1.60
C THR A 49 5.94 5.35 1.93
N VAL A 50 7.10 5.78 1.42
CA VAL A 50 8.37 5.09 1.65
C VAL A 50 8.71 5.01 3.14
N SER A 51 8.44 6.05 3.92
CA SER A 51 8.71 6.07 5.37
C SER A 51 7.89 5.03 6.13
N VAL A 52 6.62 4.84 5.76
CA VAL A 52 5.76 3.80 6.37
C VAL A 52 6.22 2.43 5.90
N ALA A 53 6.40 2.22 4.59
CA ALA A 53 6.83 0.94 4.03
C ALA A 53 8.17 0.47 4.62
N THR A 54 9.13 1.37 4.84
CA THR A 54 10.44 1.06 5.45
C THR A 54 10.30 0.39 6.82
N LYS A 55 9.39 0.86 7.67
CA LYS A 55 9.18 0.29 9.01
C LYS A 55 8.61 -1.12 8.93
N TYR A 56 7.59 -1.32 8.10
CA TYR A 56 6.97 -2.63 7.94
C TYR A 56 7.91 -3.62 7.24
N PHE A 57 8.65 -3.17 6.23
CA PHE A 57 9.59 -4.00 5.49
C PHE A 57 10.64 -4.63 6.40
N LYS A 58 11.25 -3.85 7.31
CA LYS A 58 12.26 -4.36 8.25
C LYS A 58 11.71 -5.51 9.10
N ASN A 59 10.60 -5.28 9.79
CA ASN A 59 9.95 -6.30 10.62
C ASN A 59 9.49 -7.52 9.79
N PHE A 60 9.06 -7.30 8.54
CA PHE A 60 8.57 -8.35 7.67
C PHE A 60 9.70 -9.28 7.21
N ILE A 61 10.84 -8.72 6.79
CA ILE A 61 12.01 -9.49 6.36
C ILE A 61 12.73 -10.13 7.55
N GLU A 62 12.71 -9.52 8.75
CA GLU A 62 13.19 -10.19 9.96
C GLU A 62 12.40 -11.46 10.26
N ARG A 63 11.07 -11.42 10.09
CA ARG A 63 10.19 -12.58 10.31
C ARG A 63 10.28 -13.62 9.19
N TRP A 64 10.32 -13.17 7.93
CA TRP A 64 10.46 -14.03 6.76
C TRP A 64 11.67 -13.56 5.94
N PRO A 65 12.88 -14.05 6.24
CA PRO A 65 14.11 -13.63 5.55
C PRO A 65 14.18 -13.98 4.06
N ASN A 66 13.45 -15.00 3.61
CA ASN A 66 13.44 -15.48 2.23
C ASN A 66 12.04 -15.92 1.77
N ILE A 67 11.92 -16.24 0.48
CA ILE A 67 10.64 -16.59 -0.15
C ILE A 67 10.10 -17.93 0.36
N GLU A 68 10.99 -18.87 0.70
CA GLU A 68 10.65 -20.19 1.24
C GLU A 68 9.96 -20.07 2.60
N LEU A 69 10.54 -19.30 3.52
CA LEU A 69 9.96 -19.04 4.83
C LEU A 69 8.65 -18.26 4.71
N LEU A 70 8.56 -17.28 3.81
CA LEU A 70 7.29 -16.59 3.56
C LEU A 70 6.21 -17.56 3.06
N ALA A 71 6.55 -18.52 2.18
CA ALA A 71 5.60 -19.48 1.64
C ALA A 71 5.01 -20.41 2.70
N THR A 72 5.71 -20.65 3.81
CA THR A 72 5.21 -21.44 4.95
C THR A 72 4.20 -20.68 5.82
N ALA A 73 4.11 -19.36 5.69
CA ALA A 73 3.23 -18.55 6.53
C ALA A 73 1.75 -18.90 6.31
N SER A 74 0.99 -18.80 7.39
CA SER A 74 -0.48 -18.79 7.33
C SER A 74 -1.02 -17.42 6.89
N GLU A 75 -2.28 -17.39 6.44
CA GLU A 75 -2.93 -16.14 6.08
C GLU A 75 -3.04 -15.18 7.29
N ASP A 76 -3.26 -15.71 8.50
CA ASP A 76 -3.45 -14.90 9.70
C ASP A 76 -2.16 -14.22 10.13
N GLU A 77 -1.03 -14.92 10.00
CA GLU A 77 0.28 -14.36 10.31
C GLU A 77 0.64 -13.22 9.37
N ILE A 78 0.45 -13.39 8.05
CA ILE A 78 0.78 -12.34 7.09
C ILE A 78 -0.15 -11.15 7.22
N ILE A 79 -1.45 -11.36 7.47
CA ILE A 79 -2.40 -10.26 7.71
C ILE A 79 -2.04 -9.48 8.97
N THR A 80 -1.61 -10.17 10.02
CA THR A 80 -1.14 -9.56 11.27
C THR A 80 0.13 -8.73 11.03
N ALA A 81 1.11 -9.26 10.32
CA ALA A 81 2.32 -8.51 9.96
C ALA A 81 2.02 -7.30 9.04
N TRP A 82 0.96 -7.37 8.24
CA TRP A 82 0.53 -6.29 7.33
C TRP A 82 -0.39 -5.26 8.00
N ALA A 83 -0.79 -5.49 9.25
CA ALA A 83 -1.85 -4.75 9.91
C ALA A 83 -1.50 -3.28 10.16
N GLY A 84 -2.10 -2.41 9.33
CA GLY A 84 -1.88 -0.96 9.33
C GLY A 84 -1.32 -0.41 8.02
N LEU A 85 -0.82 -1.26 7.11
CA LEU A 85 -0.45 -0.87 5.75
C LEU A 85 -1.68 -0.66 4.83
N GLY A 86 -2.84 -1.21 5.19
CA GLY A 86 -4.04 -1.19 4.36
C GLY A 86 -3.92 -2.05 3.10
N TYR A 87 -5.02 -2.13 2.33
CA TYR A 87 -5.10 -2.95 1.10
C TYR A 87 -4.65 -4.40 1.32
N TYR A 88 -5.27 -5.09 2.28
CA TYR A 88 -4.90 -6.45 2.74
C TYR A 88 -4.89 -7.54 1.67
N ALA A 89 -5.58 -7.33 0.55
CA ALA A 89 -5.46 -8.21 -0.61
C ALA A 89 -4.02 -8.29 -1.14
N ARG A 90 -3.20 -7.24 -0.97
CA ARG A 90 -1.77 -7.25 -1.30
C ARG A 90 -0.99 -8.28 -0.51
N ALA A 91 -1.23 -8.37 0.81
CA ALA A 91 -0.60 -9.37 1.67
C ALA A 91 -0.96 -10.79 1.23
N ARG A 92 -2.26 -11.07 1.06
CA ARG A 92 -2.73 -12.37 0.56
C ARG A 92 -2.12 -12.75 -0.78
N ASN A 93 -2.09 -11.81 -1.72
CA ASN A 93 -1.52 -12.05 -3.03
C ASN A 93 -0.01 -12.30 -2.95
N LEU A 94 0.72 -11.55 -2.11
CA LEU A 94 2.15 -11.77 -1.86
C LEU A 94 2.41 -13.18 -1.28
N LEU A 95 1.61 -13.64 -0.32
CA LEU A 95 1.72 -15.01 0.20
C LEU A 95 1.47 -16.06 -0.90
N LYS A 96 0.46 -15.83 -1.75
CA LYS A 96 0.20 -16.72 -2.89
C LYS A 96 1.33 -16.71 -3.91
N CYS A 97 1.93 -15.55 -4.20
CA CYS A 97 3.12 -15.46 -5.03
C CYS A 97 4.25 -16.30 -4.45
N ALA A 98 4.53 -16.16 -3.15
CA ALA A 98 5.59 -16.93 -2.49
C ALA A 98 5.36 -18.44 -2.61
N LYS A 99 4.13 -18.89 -2.36
CA LYS A 99 3.76 -20.30 -2.52
C LYS A 99 3.98 -20.80 -3.94
N ILE A 100 3.55 -20.05 -4.95
CA ILE A 100 3.72 -20.40 -6.37
C ILE A 100 5.21 -20.41 -6.76
N ILE A 101 5.99 -19.43 -6.33
CA ILE A 101 7.43 -19.36 -6.63
C ILE A 101 8.16 -20.57 -6.04
N VAL A 102 7.82 -20.96 -4.81
CA VAL A 102 8.43 -22.14 -4.17
C VAL A 102 7.98 -23.43 -4.82
N SER A 103 6.69 -23.61 -5.11
CA SER A 103 6.16 -24.86 -5.67
C SER A 103 6.50 -25.06 -7.14
N ASP A 104 6.32 -24.03 -7.97
CA ASP A 104 6.34 -24.15 -9.43
C ASP A 104 7.69 -23.76 -10.00
N PHE A 105 8.47 -22.95 -9.27
CA PHE A 105 9.77 -22.43 -9.69
C PHE A 105 10.91 -22.75 -8.71
N GLN A 106 10.68 -23.64 -7.74
CA GLN A 106 11.70 -24.11 -6.78
C GLN A 106 12.41 -22.98 -6.00
N GLY A 107 11.67 -21.92 -5.67
CA GLY A 107 12.20 -20.75 -4.96
C GLY A 107 12.89 -19.72 -5.86
N ILE A 108 13.10 -20.04 -7.15
CA ILE A 108 13.78 -19.17 -8.11
C ILE A 108 12.75 -18.28 -8.81
N PHE A 109 12.96 -16.97 -8.77
CA PHE A 109 12.09 -16.04 -9.47
C PHE A 109 12.24 -16.16 -11.00
N PRO A 110 11.14 -16.26 -11.76
CA PRO A 110 11.23 -16.34 -13.21
C PRO A 110 11.74 -15.02 -13.79
N GLN A 111 12.78 -15.08 -14.62
CA GLN A 111 13.30 -13.94 -15.38
C GLN A 111 12.55 -13.75 -16.71
N ASP A 112 11.23 -13.89 -16.66
CA ASP A 112 10.33 -13.70 -17.80
C ASP A 112 9.14 -12.85 -17.34
N ILE A 113 8.91 -11.74 -18.03
CA ILE A 113 7.87 -10.78 -17.66
C ILE A 113 6.45 -11.37 -17.77
N ASN A 114 6.19 -12.27 -18.71
CA ASN A 114 4.90 -12.91 -18.89
C ASN A 114 4.65 -13.94 -17.78
N LEU A 115 5.68 -14.65 -17.33
CA LEU A 115 5.58 -15.53 -16.16
C LEU A 115 5.35 -14.73 -14.88
N LEU A 116 6.08 -13.64 -14.66
CA LEU A 116 5.86 -12.76 -13.50
C LEU A 116 4.42 -12.21 -13.46
N LYS A 117 3.86 -11.82 -14.61
CA LYS A 117 2.47 -11.32 -14.69
C LYS A 117 1.40 -12.35 -14.34
N LYS A 118 1.72 -13.65 -14.38
CA LYS A 118 0.79 -14.71 -13.94
C LYS A 118 0.71 -14.80 -12.41
N LEU A 119 1.68 -14.22 -11.69
CA LEU A 119 1.70 -14.25 -10.23
C LEU A 119 0.59 -13.33 -9.66
N PRO A 120 -0.10 -13.76 -8.59
CA PRO A 120 -1.21 -12.99 -8.00
C PRO A 120 -0.83 -11.57 -7.61
N GLY A 121 -1.57 -10.57 -8.09
CA GLY A 121 -1.32 -9.17 -7.74
C GLY A 121 -0.10 -8.53 -8.42
N ILE A 122 0.58 -9.24 -9.33
CA ILE A 122 1.69 -8.72 -10.12
C ILE A 122 1.17 -8.24 -11.47
N GLY A 123 1.04 -6.93 -11.63
CA GLY A 123 0.62 -6.31 -12.89
C GLY A 123 1.79 -5.88 -13.78
N ASP A 124 1.46 -5.13 -14.84
CA ASP A 124 2.44 -4.56 -15.79
C ASP A 124 3.58 -3.79 -15.10
N TYR A 125 3.23 -2.93 -14.14
CA TYR A 125 4.22 -2.12 -13.44
C TYR A 125 5.16 -2.99 -12.60
N THR A 126 4.62 -3.88 -11.76
CA THR A 126 5.41 -4.65 -10.79
C THR A 126 6.28 -5.70 -11.47
N SER A 127 5.77 -6.39 -12.50
CA SER A 127 6.57 -7.31 -13.31
C SER A 127 7.73 -6.57 -13.99
N ALA A 128 7.48 -5.43 -14.64
CA ALA A 128 8.53 -4.64 -15.27
C ALA A 128 9.53 -4.04 -14.26
N ALA A 129 9.08 -3.68 -13.05
CA ALA A 129 9.95 -3.19 -11.98
C ALA A 129 10.87 -4.30 -11.47
N ILE A 130 10.35 -5.50 -11.20
CA ILE A 130 11.15 -6.67 -10.80
C ILE A 130 12.20 -7.01 -11.88
N MET A 131 11.79 -7.11 -13.14
CA MET A 131 12.70 -7.42 -14.25
C MET A 131 13.88 -6.43 -14.34
N SER A 132 13.62 -5.15 -14.08
CA SER A 132 14.67 -4.15 -14.17
C SER A 132 15.53 -4.06 -12.91
N ILE A 133 14.89 -4.00 -11.74
CA ILE A 133 15.55 -3.70 -10.48
C ILE A 133 16.29 -4.94 -9.98
N ALA A 134 15.66 -6.11 -10.04
CA ALA A 134 16.27 -7.35 -9.56
C ALA A 134 17.16 -8.01 -10.63
N PHE A 135 16.78 -7.94 -11.91
CA PHE A 135 17.44 -8.71 -12.99
C PHE A 135 18.16 -7.85 -14.03
N ASN A 136 18.29 -6.53 -13.83
CA ASN A 136 18.96 -5.62 -14.75
C ASN A 136 18.49 -5.71 -16.21
N GLN A 137 17.21 -5.99 -16.42
CA GLN A 137 16.64 -5.99 -17.76
C GLN A 137 16.04 -4.63 -18.12
N GLN A 138 15.99 -4.35 -19.43
CA GLN A 138 15.29 -3.18 -19.96
C GLN A 138 13.85 -3.15 -19.46
N SER A 139 13.33 -1.97 -19.17
CA SER A 139 12.01 -1.82 -18.56
C SER A 139 11.30 -0.55 -18.93
N ASN A 140 9.98 -0.64 -18.97
CA ASN A 140 9.06 0.47 -19.14
C ASN A 140 8.20 0.68 -17.88
N ALA A 141 8.68 0.26 -16.71
CA ALA A 141 8.00 0.48 -15.44
C ALA A 141 7.90 1.98 -15.14
N VAL A 142 6.67 2.48 -15.07
CA VAL A 142 6.36 3.90 -14.83
C VAL A 142 5.41 3.99 -13.66
N ASP A 143 5.91 4.50 -12.53
CA ASP A 143 5.07 4.94 -11.41
C ASP A 143 4.68 6.43 -11.58
N VAL A 144 3.91 6.95 -10.63
CA VAL A 144 3.47 8.36 -10.63
C VAL A 144 4.63 9.36 -10.49
N ASN A 145 5.79 8.93 -9.96
CA ASN A 145 6.97 9.77 -9.81
C ASN A 145 7.70 9.89 -11.15
N ILE A 146 7.98 8.77 -11.79
CA ILE A 146 8.57 8.69 -13.12
C ILE A 146 7.67 9.41 -14.13
N GLU A 147 6.36 9.16 -14.09
CA GLU A 147 5.39 9.81 -14.97
C GLU A 147 5.52 11.34 -14.92
N ARG A 148 5.61 11.91 -13.70
CA ARG A 148 5.76 13.34 -13.49
C ARG A 148 7.11 13.87 -13.98
N VAL A 149 8.21 13.18 -13.67
CA VAL A 149 9.57 13.57 -14.10
C VAL A 149 9.64 13.62 -15.62
N ILE A 150 9.25 12.53 -16.30
CA ILE A 150 9.28 12.43 -17.76
C ILE A 150 8.32 13.44 -18.39
N SER A 151 7.12 13.62 -17.85
CA SER A 151 6.18 14.61 -18.37
C SER A 151 6.75 16.03 -18.33
N ARG A 152 7.46 16.41 -17.26
CA ARG A 152 8.12 17.72 -17.15
C ARG A 152 9.33 17.83 -18.05
N LEU A 153 10.19 16.81 -18.11
CA LEU A 153 11.37 16.81 -18.99
C LEU A 153 11.01 17.05 -20.45
N PHE A 154 9.91 16.45 -20.91
CA PHE A 154 9.48 16.51 -22.30
C PHE A 154 8.28 17.45 -22.56
N ALA A 155 7.93 18.30 -21.58
CA ALA A 155 6.78 19.22 -21.63
C ALA A 155 5.48 18.56 -22.15
N LEU A 156 5.20 17.35 -21.71
CA LEU A 156 4.05 16.56 -22.16
C LEU A 156 2.76 17.11 -21.53
N LYS A 157 2.18 18.13 -22.18
CA LYS A 157 0.89 18.73 -21.83
C LYS A 157 -0.24 17.74 -22.15
N SER A 158 -1.04 17.34 -21.16
CA SER A 158 -2.30 16.64 -21.41
C SER A 158 -3.29 16.83 -20.26
N ASN A 159 -4.57 17.05 -20.59
CA ASN A 159 -5.69 17.04 -19.64
C ASN A 159 -6.09 15.63 -19.20
N ASN A 160 -5.62 14.61 -19.92
CA ASN A 160 -5.92 13.21 -19.68
C ASN A 160 -4.60 12.41 -19.68
N LEU A 161 -4.22 11.94 -18.49
CA LEU A 161 -2.98 11.21 -18.23
C LEU A 161 -2.83 9.99 -19.16
N LEU A 162 -3.93 9.38 -19.62
CA LEU A 162 -3.91 8.23 -20.53
C LEU A 162 -3.22 8.53 -21.87
N HIS A 163 -3.30 9.75 -22.40
CA HIS A 163 -2.72 10.06 -23.72
C HIS A 163 -1.19 10.00 -23.73
N ASN A 164 -0.54 10.36 -22.63
CA ASN A 164 0.92 10.38 -22.58
C ASN A 164 1.51 9.06 -22.08
N LYS A 165 0.71 8.14 -21.52
CA LYS A 165 1.22 6.89 -20.94
C LYS A 165 2.10 6.09 -21.90
N LYS A 166 1.67 5.91 -23.16
CA LYS A 166 2.45 5.18 -24.16
C LYS A 166 3.79 5.89 -24.41
N LYS A 167 3.76 7.18 -24.71
CA LYS A 167 4.97 7.99 -24.96
C LYS A 167 5.93 8.00 -23.77
N ILE A 168 5.42 8.09 -22.54
CA ILE A 168 6.24 8.04 -21.32
C ILE A 168 6.89 6.66 -21.17
N ARG A 169 6.14 5.57 -21.37
CA ARG A 169 6.67 4.20 -21.34
C ARG A 169 7.74 3.98 -22.41
N ASP A 170 7.54 4.51 -23.61
CA ASP A 170 8.51 4.41 -24.70
C ASP A 170 9.80 5.16 -24.36
N ILE A 171 9.71 6.38 -23.79
CA ILE A 171 10.88 7.14 -23.33
C ILE A 171 11.62 6.38 -22.22
N VAL A 172 10.91 5.85 -21.23
CA VAL A 172 11.53 5.10 -20.12
C VAL A 172 12.18 3.81 -20.62
N SER A 173 11.53 3.10 -21.55
CA SER A 173 12.10 1.94 -22.23
C SER A 173 13.41 2.27 -22.92
N GLN A 174 13.50 3.43 -23.59
CA GLN A 174 14.75 3.85 -24.23
C GLN A 174 15.81 4.30 -23.23
N LEU A 175 15.44 4.97 -22.12
CA LEU A 175 16.38 5.35 -21.05
C LEU A 175 16.99 4.13 -20.35
N THR A 176 16.24 3.02 -20.27
CA THR A 176 16.69 1.76 -19.68
C THR A 176 17.41 0.85 -20.68
N LEU A 177 17.68 1.28 -21.92
CA LEU A 177 18.54 0.51 -22.84
C LEU A 177 20.00 0.51 -22.36
N GLY A 178 20.65 -0.66 -22.46
CA GLY A 178 22.06 -0.84 -22.09
C GLY A 178 22.27 -1.01 -20.58
N ASN A 179 23.35 -0.46 -20.05
CA ASN A 179 23.77 -0.74 -18.68
C ASN A 179 22.89 -0.04 -17.63
N ARG A 180 22.76 -0.70 -16.48
CA ARG A 180 22.14 -0.22 -15.23
C ARG A 180 20.66 0.24 -15.35
N PRO A 181 19.76 -0.54 -15.99
CA PRO A 181 18.37 -0.13 -16.16
C PRO A 181 17.62 -0.01 -14.82
N GLY A 182 17.92 -0.88 -13.85
CA GLY A 182 17.36 -0.79 -12.50
C GLY A 182 17.71 0.53 -11.81
N ASP A 183 18.94 1.01 -11.95
CA ASP A 183 19.38 2.28 -11.37
C ASP A 183 18.78 3.49 -12.07
N VAL A 184 18.54 3.41 -13.40
CA VAL A 184 17.79 4.44 -14.12
C VAL A 184 16.38 4.58 -13.55
N LEU A 185 15.67 3.47 -13.35
CA LEU A 185 14.32 3.51 -12.76
C LEU A 185 14.36 4.08 -11.34
N GLN A 186 15.21 3.53 -10.48
CA GLN A 186 15.32 3.94 -9.09
C GLN A 186 15.76 5.40 -8.95
N GLY A 187 16.66 5.87 -9.81
CA GLY A 187 17.07 7.26 -9.88
C GLY A 187 15.93 8.18 -10.29
N LEU A 188 15.11 7.80 -11.28
CA LEU A 188 13.93 8.58 -11.67
C LEU A 188 12.89 8.64 -10.54
N MET A 189 12.70 7.54 -9.81
CA MET A 189 11.84 7.48 -8.62
C MET A 189 12.37 8.39 -7.49
N ASP A 190 13.67 8.34 -7.21
CA ASP A 190 14.33 9.15 -6.18
C ASP A 190 14.28 10.64 -6.54
N ILE A 191 14.61 11.02 -7.78
CA ILE A 191 14.43 12.41 -8.26
C ILE A 191 12.97 12.82 -8.15
N GLY A 192 12.04 11.99 -8.62
CA GLY A 192 10.61 12.31 -8.58
C GLY A 192 10.11 12.54 -7.16
N SER A 193 10.57 11.74 -6.20
CA SER A 193 10.15 11.86 -4.80
C SER A 193 10.83 12.99 -4.03
N LEU A 194 12.14 13.21 -4.21
CA LEU A 194 12.95 14.14 -3.41
C LEU A 194 13.10 15.53 -4.03
N ILE A 195 13.16 15.62 -5.36
CA ILE A 195 13.52 16.85 -6.09
C ILE A 195 12.34 17.34 -6.92
N CYS A 196 11.85 16.52 -7.84
CA CYS A 196 10.79 16.86 -8.78
C CYS A 196 9.42 16.50 -8.21
N SER A 197 9.14 16.88 -6.95
CA SER A 197 7.88 16.54 -6.27
C SER A 197 6.67 17.27 -6.90
N ALA A 198 5.46 16.83 -6.57
CA ALA A 198 4.24 17.37 -7.18
C ALA A 198 3.95 18.84 -6.79
N LYS A 199 4.39 19.28 -5.60
CA LYS A 199 4.09 20.62 -5.06
C LYS A 199 5.35 21.44 -4.76
N GLN A 200 6.33 20.85 -4.09
CA GLN A 200 7.55 21.52 -3.64
C GLN A 200 8.73 20.99 -4.47
N TYR A 201 8.73 21.30 -5.77
CA TYR A 201 9.83 20.87 -6.64
C TYR A 201 11.01 21.83 -6.50
N LYS A 202 12.24 21.30 -6.59
CA LYS A 202 13.49 22.03 -6.39
C LYS A 202 14.32 22.02 -7.67
N CYS A 203 13.91 22.80 -8.67
CA CYS A 203 14.52 22.77 -10.00
C CYS A 203 16.00 23.15 -10.00
N ASP A 204 16.42 24.06 -9.11
CA ASP A 204 17.79 24.58 -9.06
C ASP A 204 18.85 23.50 -8.79
N ILE A 205 18.48 22.51 -7.98
CA ILE A 205 19.32 21.38 -7.60
C ILE A 205 19.04 20.11 -8.43
N CYS A 206 18.12 20.18 -9.40
CA CYS A 206 17.77 19.02 -10.20
C CYS A 206 18.90 18.67 -11.18
N PRO A 207 19.43 17.44 -11.18
CA PRO A 207 20.53 17.06 -12.07
C PRO A 207 20.10 17.05 -13.55
N LEU A 208 18.80 17.06 -13.82
CA LEU A 208 18.22 17.02 -15.17
C LEU A 208 17.72 18.40 -15.64
N LYS A 209 18.06 19.48 -14.92
CA LYS A 209 17.50 20.82 -15.19
C LYS A 209 17.83 21.34 -16.59
N THR A 210 19.02 21.03 -17.11
CA THR A 210 19.49 21.46 -18.44
C THR A 210 18.66 20.88 -19.59
N GLU A 211 18.09 19.69 -19.40
CA GLU A 211 17.28 18.99 -20.40
C GLU A 211 15.77 19.19 -20.20
N CYS A 212 15.36 19.90 -19.15
CA CYS A 212 13.98 20.02 -18.75
C CYS A 212 13.24 21.10 -19.55
N ILE A 213 12.46 20.67 -20.55
CA ILE A 213 11.68 21.59 -21.39
C ILE A 213 10.67 22.38 -20.55
N ALA A 214 9.98 21.74 -19.59
CA ALA A 214 9.02 22.45 -18.76
C ALA A 214 9.66 23.52 -17.87
N LEU A 215 10.94 23.38 -17.50
CA LEU A 215 11.68 24.41 -16.78
C LEU A 215 12.03 25.57 -17.71
N GLY A 216 12.54 25.28 -18.92
CA GLY A 216 12.85 26.30 -19.92
C GLY A 216 11.63 27.09 -20.41
N GLU A 217 10.44 26.48 -20.40
CA GLU A 217 9.17 27.11 -20.75
C GLU A 217 8.41 27.73 -19.56
N ASP A 218 8.94 27.64 -18.33
CA ASP A 218 8.27 28.08 -17.09
C ASP A 218 6.85 27.48 -16.88
N ILE A 219 6.70 26.18 -17.12
CA ILE A 219 5.43 25.44 -17.01
C ILE A 219 5.50 24.21 -16.10
N VAL A 220 6.53 24.08 -15.27
CA VAL A 220 6.71 22.95 -14.34
C VAL A 220 5.50 22.74 -13.42
N SER A 221 4.90 23.84 -12.95
CA SER A 221 3.71 23.84 -12.07
C SER A 221 2.44 23.35 -12.79
N GLN A 222 2.41 23.42 -14.11
CA GLN A 222 1.26 23.06 -14.95
C GLN A 222 1.28 21.59 -15.38
N ILE A 223 2.37 20.87 -15.12
CA ILE A 223 2.60 19.49 -15.58
C ILE A 223 2.89 18.55 -14.40
N PRO A 224 2.18 17.40 -14.30
CA PRO A 224 1.03 17.01 -15.13
C PRO A 224 -0.24 17.81 -14.79
N ARG A 225 -1.14 18.02 -15.75
CA ARG A 225 -2.42 18.70 -15.44
C ARG A 225 -3.24 17.83 -14.50
N LYS A 226 -3.80 18.45 -13.45
CA LYS A 226 -4.59 17.75 -12.44
C LYS A 226 -5.91 17.28 -13.04
N GLY A 227 -6.21 15.99 -12.87
CA GLY A 227 -7.55 15.46 -13.13
C GLY A 227 -8.61 16.04 -12.17
N ARG A 228 -9.89 15.86 -12.49
CA ARG A 228 -11.01 16.23 -11.60
C ARG A 228 -10.86 15.54 -10.24
N LYS A 229 -11.10 16.29 -9.16
CA LYS A 229 -11.19 15.70 -7.81
C LYS A 229 -12.42 14.80 -7.76
N ILE A 230 -12.22 13.53 -7.41
CA ILE A 230 -13.33 12.62 -7.11
C ILE A 230 -13.88 13.00 -5.73
N THR A 231 -15.18 13.28 -5.65
CA THR A 231 -15.89 13.41 -4.37
C THR A 231 -16.01 12.04 -3.72
N ARG A 232 -15.59 11.93 -2.46
CA ARG A 232 -15.73 10.70 -1.69
C ARG A 232 -17.11 10.66 -1.04
N GLY A 233 -17.79 9.51 -1.14
CA GLY A 233 -19.02 9.26 -0.40
C GLY A 233 -18.80 9.30 1.11
N LYS A 234 -19.89 9.37 1.88
CA LYS A 234 -19.87 9.25 3.33
C LYS A 234 -20.55 7.95 3.73
N LYS A 235 -19.96 7.24 4.69
CA LYS A 235 -20.56 6.07 5.32
C LYS A 235 -20.61 6.26 6.83
N ILE A 236 -21.63 5.70 7.46
CA ILE A 236 -21.84 5.76 8.91
C ILE A 236 -22.05 4.35 9.46
N GLY A 237 -21.62 4.10 10.69
CA GLY A 237 -21.84 2.83 11.38
C GLY A 237 -21.68 2.93 12.89
N THR A 238 -21.93 1.83 13.59
CA THR A 238 -21.71 1.73 15.04
C THR A 238 -20.85 0.50 15.34
N LEU A 239 -19.89 0.65 16.25
CA LEU A 239 -19.06 -0.43 16.79
C LEU A 239 -19.36 -0.60 18.28
N TYR A 240 -19.45 -1.85 18.73
CA TYR A 240 -19.82 -2.19 20.10
C TYR A 240 -18.64 -2.81 20.85
N LEU A 241 -18.30 -2.21 21.99
CA LEU A 241 -17.34 -2.76 22.95
C LEU A 241 -18.11 -3.62 23.95
N ILE A 242 -18.16 -4.91 23.64
CA ILE A 242 -18.84 -5.92 24.44
C ILE A 242 -17.81 -6.65 25.29
N THR A 243 -18.04 -6.72 26.60
CA THR A 243 -17.12 -7.34 27.56
C THR A 243 -17.74 -8.56 28.24
N ARG A 244 -16.90 -9.54 28.55
CA ARG A 244 -17.19 -10.67 29.44
C ARG A 244 -16.68 -10.37 30.85
N GLU A 245 -17.12 -11.14 31.85
CA GLU A 245 -16.79 -10.92 33.27
C GLU A 245 -15.29 -10.91 33.57
N ASP A 246 -14.49 -11.65 32.82
CA ASP A 246 -13.04 -11.71 32.93
C ASP A 246 -12.32 -10.52 32.27
N GLY A 247 -13.06 -9.53 31.76
CA GLY A 247 -12.51 -8.37 31.06
C GLY A 247 -12.16 -8.63 29.59
N ALA A 248 -12.44 -9.82 29.06
CA ALA A 248 -12.25 -10.08 27.63
C ALA A 248 -13.25 -9.30 26.79
N TYR A 249 -12.80 -8.80 25.64
CA TYR A 249 -13.65 -8.16 24.64
C TYR A 249 -14.08 -9.13 23.56
N LEU A 250 -15.33 -9.00 23.11
CA LEU A 250 -15.83 -9.74 21.95
C LEU A 250 -15.25 -9.10 20.69
N LEU A 251 -14.49 -9.89 19.94
CA LEU A 251 -13.91 -9.51 18.66
C LEU A 251 -14.51 -10.40 17.56
N ARG A 252 -14.41 -9.92 16.32
CA ARG A 252 -14.81 -10.64 15.11
C ARG A 252 -13.69 -10.66 14.09
N LYS A 253 -13.49 -11.82 13.46
CA LYS A 253 -12.66 -11.91 12.26
C LYS A 253 -13.51 -11.58 11.03
N ARG A 254 -13.14 -10.52 10.29
CA ARG A 254 -13.84 -10.16 9.06
C ARG A 254 -13.70 -11.26 8.01
N PRO A 255 -14.72 -11.52 7.16
CA PRO A 255 -14.59 -12.39 6.01
C PRO A 255 -13.35 -12.04 5.16
N SER A 256 -12.71 -13.03 4.54
CA SER A 256 -11.48 -12.81 3.76
C SER A 256 -11.68 -11.91 2.53
N LYS A 257 -12.91 -11.87 2.00
CA LYS A 257 -13.32 -11.01 0.87
C LYS A 257 -14.00 -9.73 1.37
N GLY A 258 -13.86 -8.66 0.60
CA GLY A 258 -14.48 -7.36 0.87
C GLY A 258 -13.59 -6.40 1.65
N LEU A 259 -14.20 -5.34 2.16
CA LEU A 259 -13.49 -4.25 2.84
C LEU A 259 -12.84 -4.74 4.13
N LEU A 260 -11.55 -4.44 4.30
CA LEU A 260 -10.71 -4.89 5.42
C LEU A 260 -10.74 -6.43 5.61
N GLY A 261 -10.88 -7.19 4.52
CA GLY A 261 -11.11 -8.62 4.64
C GLY A 261 -9.98 -9.35 5.37
N GLY A 262 -10.35 -10.22 6.32
CA GLY A 262 -9.44 -11.00 7.17
C GLY A 262 -8.88 -10.26 8.40
N THR A 263 -9.14 -8.95 8.56
CA THR A 263 -8.70 -8.24 9.79
C THR A 263 -9.61 -8.52 10.97
N ILE A 264 -9.10 -8.28 12.18
CA ILE A 264 -9.90 -8.33 13.41
C ILE A 264 -10.58 -6.98 13.66
N GLU A 265 -11.82 -7.03 14.16
CA GLU A 265 -12.62 -5.86 14.51
C GLU A 265 -13.51 -6.11 15.72
N PHE A 266 -14.08 -5.02 16.25
CA PHE A 266 -15.20 -5.11 17.18
C PHE A 266 -16.49 -5.33 16.39
N PRO A 267 -17.46 -6.13 16.90
CA PRO A 267 -18.77 -6.29 16.29
C PRO A 267 -19.47 -4.95 16.10
N GLY A 268 -20.23 -4.82 15.02
CA GLY A 268 -20.86 -3.56 14.65
C GLY A 268 -21.91 -3.73 13.56
N THR A 269 -22.54 -2.60 13.22
CA THR A 269 -23.46 -2.52 12.08
C THR A 269 -22.70 -2.52 10.77
N ASP A 270 -23.41 -2.78 9.67
CA ASP A 270 -22.91 -2.45 8.35
C ASP A 270 -22.69 -0.93 8.19
N TRP A 271 -21.94 -0.57 7.15
CA TRP A 271 -21.52 0.82 6.89
C TRP A 271 -22.23 1.35 5.65
N ASP A 272 -23.25 2.16 5.88
CA ASP A 272 -24.17 2.62 4.85
C ASP A 272 -24.16 4.13 4.69
N ASP A 273 -24.75 4.60 3.59
CA ASP A 273 -24.68 5.98 3.16
C ASP A 273 -25.72 6.87 3.87
N ASP A 274 -26.67 6.26 4.58
CA ASP A 274 -27.76 6.94 5.27
C ASP A 274 -27.39 7.37 6.70
N GLU A 275 -27.72 8.63 7.04
CA GLU A 275 -27.67 9.16 8.41
C GLU A 275 -28.74 8.55 9.35
N VAL A 276 -29.53 7.59 8.87
CA VAL A 276 -30.62 6.95 9.61
C VAL A 276 -30.11 5.91 10.63
N ILE A 277 -28.82 5.89 10.94
CA ILE A 277 -28.33 5.34 12.22
C ILE A 277 -28.49 6.41 13.31
N LYS A 278 -29.65 7.07 13.36
CA LYS A 278 -29.95 8.10 14.36
C LYS A 278 -30.82 7.60 15.51
N ASN A 279 -31.41 6.41 15.42
CA ASN A 279 -32.34 5.92 16.44
C ASN A 279 -32.28 4.40 16.70
N SER A 280 -31.27 3.69 16.19
CA SER A 280 -30.91 2.37 16.73
C SER A 280 -29.92 2.53 17.88
N TYR A 281 -30.19 3.44 18.81
CA TYR A 281 -30.06 3.02 20.21
C TYR A 281 -31.03 1.86 20.30
N VAL A 282 -30.51 0.66 20.11
CA VAL A 282 -31.26 -0.54 20.41
C VAL A 282 -31.85 -0.27 21.79
N GLN A 283 -33.18 -0.29 21.90
CA GLN A 283 -33.81 -0.49 23.19
C GLN A 283 -33.31 -1.86 23.64
N LEU A 284 -32.10 -1.87 24.21
CA LEU A 284 -31.61 -2.96 24.99
C LEU A 284 -32.35 -2.79 26.29
N ASP A 285 -33.61 -3.23 26.31
CA ASP A 285 -34.34 -3.39 27.55
C ASP A 285 -33.40 -4.23 28.44
N ASN A 286 -32.82 -3.59 29.47
CA ASN A 286 -31.89 -4.13 30.46
C ASN A 286 -30.36 -4.10 30.18
N ILE A 287 -29.83 -3.48 29.12
CA ILE A 287 -28.37 -3.26 28.97
C ILE A 287 -28.05 -1.76 28.96
N HIS A 288 -27.30 -1.29 29.96
CA HIS A 288 -26.76 0.07 30.00
C HIS A 288 -25.64 0.26 28.95
N CYS A 289 -25.99 0.60 27.72
CA CYS A 289 -25.02 1.02 26.71
C CYS A 289 -24.75 2.54 26.79
N LYS A 290 -23.49 2.96 26.66
CA LYS A 290 -23.11 4.37 26.59
C LYS A 290 -22.29 4.64 25.32
N GLU A 291 -22.61 5.70 24.59
CA GLU A 291 -21.71 6.21 23.54
C GLU A 291 -20.43 6.74 24.21
N LEU A 292 -19.30 6.15 23.83
CA LEU A 292 -17.98 6.50 24.35
C LEU A 292 -17.30 7.57 23.49
N GLY A 293 -17.63 7.63 22.20
CA GLY A 293 -17.14 8.67 21.30
C GLY A 293 -17.36 8.35 19.82
N ILE A 294 -16.90 9.25 18.95
CA ILE A 294 -17.05 9.16 17.50
C ILE A 294 -15.67 9.14 16.84
N ILE A 295 -15.45 8.17 15.96
CA ILE A 295 -14.24 8.05 15.14
C ILE A 295 -14.55 8.45 13.70
N LYS A 296 -13.77 9.38 13.16
CA LYS A 296 -13.74 9.68 11.72
C LYS A 296 -12.53 8.99 11.08
N HIS A 297 -12.76 8.28 9.98
CA HIS A 297 -11.74 7.51 9.27
C HIS A 297 -11.89 7.67 7.75
N ALA A 298 -10.79 7.96 7.05
CA ALA A 298 -10.81 8.14 5.61
C ALA A 298 -10.36 6.87 4.90
N PHE A 299 -11.20 6.34 4.01
CA PHE A 299 -10.81 5.38 2.99
C PHE A 299 -10.56 6.11 1.66
N SER A 300 -9.96 5.43 0.69
CA SER A 300 -9.68 6.00 -0.63
C SER A 300 -10.96 6.36 -1.39
N HIS A 301 -12.03 5.60 -1.20
CA HIS A 301 -13.29 5.71 -1.94
C HIS A 301 -14.42 6.42 -1.16
N PHE A 302 -14.35 6.45 0.17
CA PHE A 302 -15.37 7.08 1.03
C PHE A 302 -14.76 7.51 2.38
N ASN A 303 -15.47 8.36 3.12
CA ASN A 303 -15.14 8.69 4.51
C ASN A 303 -16.13 7.98 5.43
N LEU A 304 -15.62 7.32 6.46
CA LEU A 304 -16.39 6.63 7.48
C LEU A 304 -16.49 7.48 8.76
N THR A 305 -17.69 7.55 9.33
CA THR A 305 -17.91 8.02 10.70
C THR A 305 -18.51 6.87 11.50
N VAL A 306 -17.86 6.44 12.58
CA VAL A 306 -18.39 5.38 13.45
C VAL A 306 -18.57 5.87 14.88
N SER A 307 -19.74 5.65 15.44
CA SER A 307 -19.97 5.76 16.89
C SER A 307 -19.42 4.52 17.59
N VAL A 308 -18.69 4.71 18.67
CA VAL A 308 -18.21 3.65 19.55
C VAL A 308 -19.12 3.61 20.77
N VAL A 309 -19.82 2.51 20.94
CA VAL A 309 -20.74 2.27 22.05
C VAL A 309 -20.14 1.17 22.92
N GLY A 310 -20.11 1.35 24.23
CA GLY A 310 -19.50 0.35 25.12
C GLY A 310 -20.20 0.22 26.47
N LYS A 311 -19.53 -0.54 27.35
CA LYS A 311 -20.04 -1.04 28.64
C LYS A 311 -21.16 -2.07 28.52
N ILE A 312 -21.15 -2.85 27.44
CA ILE A 312 -22.13 -3.90 27.23
C ILE A 312 -21.57 -5.19 27.85
N LYS A 313 -22.12 -5.60 28.99
CA LYS A 313 -21.78 -6.89 29.62
C LYS A 313 -22.56 -7.99 28.90
N PHE A 314 -21.85 -8.99 28.37
CA PHE A 314 -22.48 -10.14 27.72
C PHE A 314 -22.87 -11.17 28.79
N GLU A 315 -24.16 -11.29 29.07
CA GLU A 315 -24.69 -12.28 30.03
C GLU A 315 -25.30 -13.48 29.29
N ASN A 316 -26.15 -13.27 28.27
CA ASN A 316 -26.68 -14.33 27.42
C ASN A 316 -26.90 -13.91 25.95
N LYS A 317 -26.92 -14.89 25.02
CA LYS A 317 -27.17 -14.64 23.58
C LYS A 317 -28.54 -14.02 23.28
N LYS A 318 -29.52 -14.19 24.18
CA LYS A 318 -30.87 -13.62 24.07
C LYS A 318 -30.91 -12.11 24.36
N ASP A 319 -29.88 -11.55 25.00
CA ASP A 319 -29.87 -10.14 25.43
C ASP A 319 -29.50 -9.19 24.29
N PHE A 320 -29.07 -9.72 23.13
CA PHE A 320 -28.72 -8.92 21.96
C PHE A 320 -29.85 -8.95 20.93
N MET A 321 -30.74 -7.96 21.00
CA MET A 321 -31.68 -7.62 19.90
C MET A 321 -31.01 -6.80 18.78
N VAL A 322 -29.69 -6.78 18.74
CA VAL A 322 -28.91 -6.04 17.75
C VAL A 322 -28.75 -6.93 16.51
N PRO A 323 -28.80 -6.40 15.26
CA PRO A 323 -28.38 -7.14 14.08
C PRO A 323 -26.84 -7.27 14.05
N LEU A 324 -26.25 -7.83 15.10
CA LEU A 324 -24.85 -8.17 15.12
C LEU A 324 -24.69 -9.47 14.36
N ASN A 325 -23.93 -9.42 13.26
CA ASN A 325 -23.37 -10.64 12.72
C ASN A 325 -22.30 -11.14 13.71
N LEU A 326 -22.65 -12.21 14.43
CA LEU A 326 -21.83 -12.89 15.45
C LEU A 326 -21.00 -14.04 14.85
N ASP A 327 -20.97 -14.20 13.53
CA ASP A 327 -20.16 -15.23 12.88
C ASP A 327 -18.69 -14.90 13.04
N ASN A 328 -17.88 -15.93 13.32
CA ASN A 328 -16.43 -15.82 13.54
C ASN A 328 -16.05 -14.84 14.67
N CYS A 329 -16.93 -14.70 15.67
CA CYS A 329 -16.62 -13.99 16.90
C CYS A 329 -15.82 -14.85 17.88
N PHE A 330 -14.94 -14.21 18.64
CA PHE A 330 -14.15 -14.83 19.70
C PHE A 330 -13.86 -13.81 20.79
N TRP A 331 -13.55 -14.31 22.00
CA TRP A 331 -13.17 -13.48 23.13
C TRP A 331 -11.65 -13.33 23.18
N ALA A 332 -11.17 -12.12 23.46
CA ALA A 332 -9.75 -11.85 23.67
C ALA A 332 -9.54 -10.83 24.79
N LEU A 333 -8.52 -11.06 25.62
CA LEU A 333 -8.11 -10.08 26.62
C LEU A 333 -7.34 -8.92 25.96
N PRO A 334 -7.40 -7.69 26.51
CA PRO A 334 -6.66 -6.55 25.98
C PRO A 334 -5.16 -6.80 25.81
N GLU A 335 -4.51 -7.54 26.72
CA GLU A 335 -3.09 -7.90 26.59
C GLU A 335 -2.78 -8.73 25.34
N GLU A 336 -3.77 -9.44 24.80
CA GLU A 336 -3.63 -10.29 23.61
C GLU A 336 -3.82 -9.50 22.31
N PHE A 337 -4.28 -8.24 22.37
CA PHE A 337 -4.58 -7.46 21.17
C PHE A 337 -3.36 -7.28 20.25
N CYS A 338 -2.16 -7.28 20.83
CA CYS A 338 -0.90 -7.22 20.07
C CYS A 338 -0.70 -8.42 19.12
N LYS A 339 -1.36 -9.55 19.38
CA LYS A 339 -1.28 -10.77 18.56
C LYS A 339 -2.16 -10.71 17.31
N TYR A 340 -3.06 -9.72 17.20
CA TYR A 340 -4.09 -9.68 16.16
C TYR A 340 -3.87 -8.58 15.12
N GLY A 341 -4.25 -8.88 13.88
CA GLY A 341 -4.19 -7.94 12.76
C GLY A 341 -5.29 -6.88 12.76
N PHE A 342 -5.23 -5.91 13.68
CA PHE A 342 -6.15 -4.77 13.71
C PHE A 342 -5.86 -3.74 12.62
N SER A 343 -6.91 -3.29 11.93
CA SER A 343 -6.81 -2.16 11.00
C SER A 343 -6.50 -0.84 11.72
N SER A 344 -6.01 0.17 11.00
CA SER A 344 -5.79 1.51 11.57
C SER A 344 -7.08 2.17 12.07
N LEU A 345 -8.25 1.75 11.59
CA LEU A 345 -9.53 2.12 12.16
C LEU A 345 -9.70 1.47 13.55
N MET A 346 -9.51 0.16 13.65
CA MET A 346 -9.71 -0.56 14.91
C MET A 346 -8.68 -0.20 15.97
N LYS A 347 -7.45 0.16 15.59
CA LYS A 347 -6.46 0.72 16.52
C LYS A 347 -6.92 2.02 17.20
N LYS A 348 -7.80 2.81 16.56
CA LYS A 348 -8.44 3.98 17.19
C LYS A 348 -9.56 3.55 18.15
N VAL A 349 -10.29 2.48 17.83
CA VAL A 349 -11.36 1.93 18.67
C VAL A 349 -10.80 1.32 19.96
N ILE A 350 -9.64 0.67 19.88
CA ILE A 350 -8.92 0.12 21.05
C ILE A 350 -8.55 1.21 22.07
N GLN A 351 -8.49 2.49 21.69
CA GLN A 351 -8.26 3.58 22.66
C GLN A 351 -9.44 3.79 23.63
N PHE A 352 -10.57 3.12 23.40
CA PHE A 352 -11.75 3.16 24.26
C PHE A 352 -11.90 1.90 25.14
N THR A 353 -11.00 0.90 25.01
CA THR A 353 -11.06 -0.38 25.75
C THR A 353 -10.24 -0.38 27.02
#